data_AF-Q0JW48-F1
#
_entry.id   AF-Q0JW48-F1
#
_cell.length_a   1.000
_cell.length_b   1.000
_cell.length_c   1.000
_cell.angle_alpha   90.00
_cell.angle_beta   90.00
_cell.angle_gamma   90.00
#
_symmetry.space_group_name_H-M   'P 1'
#
loop_
_entity.id
_entity.type
_entity.pdbx_description
1 polymer ?
#
loop_
_entity_poly.entity_id
_entity_poly.type
_entity_poly.pdbx_seq_one_letter_code
_entity_poly.pdbx_strand_id
1 'polypeptide(L)'
;MRRILSGLPAVTQALLWETDWASHRHAYGSGEDIPVSLCSLLDEDAEVRSGALATLDMGVLHQGSLYTVTAPAALFVAAILDHPMGLAEHEGHFPWDDGPPRTLRAALLGWLGQVAESAA
;
A
#
# COMPACT_ATOMS: atom_id res chain seq x y z
N MET A 1 4.91 -0.68 -15.31
CA MET A 1 3.66 0.12 -15.19
C MET A 1 2.53 -0.34 -16.11
N ARG A 2 2.63 -0.34 -17.45
CA ARG A 2 1.48 -0.72 -18.35
C ARG A 2 0.83 -2.09 -18.07
N ARG A 3 1.58 -3.12 -17.65
CA ARG A 3 1.03 -4.45 -17.29
C ARG A 3 0.34 -4.49 -15.92
N ILE A 4 0.86 -3.76 -14.94
CA ILE A 4 0.29 -3.69 -13.58
C ILE A 4 -1.07 -2.99 -13.62
N LEU A 5 -1.18 -1.95 -14.47
CA LEU A 5 -2.40 -1.16 -14.60
C LEU A 5 -3.54 -1.89 -15.33
N SER A 6 -3.24 -2.80 -16.27
CA SER A 6 -4.26 -3.51 -17.05
C SER A 6 -5.07 -4.54 -16.25
N GLY A 7 -4.59 -4.97 -15.08
CA GLY A 7 -5.29 -5.91 -14.19
C GLY A 7 -6.12 -5.25 -13.10
N LEU A 8 -6.02 -3.94 -12.93
CA LEU A 8 -6.69 -3.20 -11.86
C LEU A 8 -8.15 -2.85 -12.25
N PRO A 9 -9.10 -2.88 -11.30
CA PRO A 9 -10.43 -2.32 -11.52
C PRO A 9 -10.34 -0.86 -12.00
N ALA A 10 -11.27 -0.44 -12.86
CA ALA A 10 -11.27 0.92 -13.43
C ALA A 10 -11.33 2.03 -12.36
N VAL A 11 -12.00 1.77 -11.23
CA VAL A 11 -12.04 2.69 -10.09
C VAL A 11 -10.68 2.83 -9.41
N THR A 12 -9.93 1.73 -9.29
CA THR A 12 -8.57 1.71 -8.72
C THR A 12 -7.60 2.46 -9.63
N GLN A 13 -7.75 2.27 -10.94
CA GLN A 13 -7.06 3.04 -11.96
C GLN A 13 -7.33 4.54 -11.80
N ALA A 14 -8.60 4.96 -11.83
CA ALA A 14 -8.99 6.37 -11.69
C ALA A 14 -8.39 7.00 -10.42
N LEU A 15 -8.43 6.31 -9.28
CA LEU A 15 -7.82 6.78 -8.04
C LEU A 15 -6.33 7.12 -8.18
N LEU A 16 -5.55 6.28 -8.88
CA LEU A 16 -4.12 6.53 -9.12
C LEU A 16 -3.90 7.77 -10.00
N TRP A 17 -4.69 7.94 -11.06
CA TRP A 17 -4.48 9.01 -12.04
C TRP A 17 -5.09 10.36 -11.65
N GLU A 18 -6.20 10.35 -10.91
CA GLU A 18 -6.95 11.57 -10.56
C GLU A 18 -6.49 12.18 -9.23
N THR A 19 -5.80 11.41 -8.38
CA THR A 19 -5.19 11.93 -7.15
C THR A 19 -3.96 12.76 -7.48
N ASP A 20 -3.91 14.01 -7.00
CA ASP A 20 -2.72 14.87 -7.08
C ASP A 20 -1.70 14.51 -5.99
N TRP A 21 -1.00 13.40 -6.17
CA TRP A 21 -0.07 12.83 -5.20
C TRP A 21 1.03 13.80 -4.72
N ALA A 22 1.49 14.69 -5.60
CA ALA A 22 2.53 15.68 -5.28
C ALA A 22 2.05 16.74 -4.27
N SER A 23 0.72 16.98 -4.19
CA SER A 23 0.14 17.86 -3.17
C SER A 23 0.02 17.18 -1.79
N HIS A 24 0.04 15.85 -1.76
CA HIS A 24 0.00 15.06 -0.53
C HIS A 24 1.39 14.90 0.08
N ARG A 25 1.43 14.60 1.37
CA ARG A 25 2.65 14.47 2.17
C ARG A 25 2.60 13.15 2.92
N HIS A 26 3.75 12.52 3.06
CA HIS A 26 4.01 11.40 3.97
C HIS A 26 5.07 11.82 5.00
N ALA A 27 5.49 10.92 5.88
CA ALA A 27 6.45 11.24 6.95
C ALA A 27 7.76 11.90 6.49
N TYR A 28 8.26 11.50 5.32
CA TYR A 28 9.54 11.97 4.79
C TYR A 28 9.46 13.06 3.71
N GLY A 29 8.29 13.61 3.36
CA GLY A 29 8.17 14.57 2.26
C GLY A 29 6.91 14.47 1.39
N SER A 30 7.07 14.78 0.11
CA SER A 30 6.03 14.72 -0.94
C SER A 30 5.55 13.29 -1.15
N GLY A 31 4.28 13.11 -1.53
CA GLY A 31 3.72 11.80 -1.89
C GLY A 31 3.93 11.37 -3.35
N GLU A 32 4.77 12.07 -4.13
CA GLU A 32 5.00 11.82 -5.56
C GLU A 32 5.49 10.39 -5.88
N ASP A 33 6.16 9.74 -4.95
CA ASP A 33 6.68 8.37 -5.05
C ASP A 33 5.63 7.29 -4.71
N ILE A 34 4.59 7.64 -3.95
CA ILE A 34 3.57 6.70 -3.47
C ILE A 34 2.84 5.93 -4.58
N PRO A 35 2.47 6.50 -5.74
CA PRO A 35 1.83 5.74 -6.82
C PRO A 35 2.63 4.53 -7.30
N VAL A 36 3.97 4.66 -7.31
CA VAL A 36 4.87 3.56 -7.70
C VAL A 36 4.80 2.46 -6.66
N SER A 37 4.93 2.80 -5.37
CA SER A 37 4.84 1.82 -4.28
C SER A 37 3.47 1.14 -4.24
N LEU A 38 2.37 1.86 -4.45
CA LEU A 38 1.03 1.28 -4.53
C LEU A 38 0.90 0.26 -5.66
N CYS A 39 1.45 0.55 -6.84
CA CYS A 39 1.49 -0.40 -7.95
C CYS A 39 2.36 -1.64 -7.62
N SER A 40 3.49 -1.44 -6.94
CA SER A 40 4.44 -2.49 -6.57
C SER A 40 3.86 -3.51 -5.57
N LEU A 41 2.78 -3.19 -4.86
CA LEU A 41 2.04 -4.19 -4.06
C LEU A 41 1.52 -5.37 -4.89
N LEU A 42 1.37 -5.18 -6.20
CA LEU A 42 0.85 -6.19 -7.13
C LEU A 42 1.93 -6.77 -8.05
N ASP A 43 3.20 -6.55 -7.74
CA ASP A 43 4.31 -7.10 -8.51
C ASP A 43 4.39 -8.63 -8.36
N GLU A 44 4.92 -9.32 -9.37
CA GLU A 44 5.12 -10.77 -9.33
C GLU A 44 6.28 -11.13 -8.39
N ASP A 45 7.26 -10.23 -8.23
CA ASP A 45 8.38 -10.38 -7.30
C ASP A 45 7.95 -10.11 -5.84
N ALA A 46 8.20 -11.08 -4.96
CA ALA A 46 7.80 -11.02 -3.56
C ALA A 46 8.56 -9.95 -2.75
N GLU A 47 9.84 -9.73 -3.06
CA GLU A 47 10.67 -8.72 -2.42
C GLU A 47 10.19 -7.30 -2.77
N VAL A 48 9.74 -7.11 -4.02
CA VAL A 48 9.15 -5.84 -4.48
C VAL A 48 7.86 -5.54 -3.73
N ARG A 49 6.97 -6.53 -3.57
CA ARG A 49 5.73 -6.39 -2.80
C ARG A 49 6.01 -6.08 -1.33
N SER A 50 6.99 -6.78 -0.75
CA SER A 50 7.42 -6.60 0.63
C SER A 50 7.92 -5.18 0.90
N GLY A 51 8.83 -4.67 0.05
CA GLY A 51 9.32 -3.29 0.13
C GLY A 51 8.24 -2.24 -0.10
N ALA A 52 7.24 -2.53 -0.94
CA ALA A 52 6.10 -1.66 -1.14
C ALA A 52 5.23 -1.52 0.11
N LEU A 53 4.93 -2.63 0.79
CA LEU A 53 4.19 -2.58 2.06
C LEU A 53 5.00 -1.85 3.15
N ALA A 54 6.31 -2.09 3.23
CA ALA A 54 7.20 -1.38 4.12
C ALA A 54 7.19 0.14 3.91
N THR A 55 7.03 0.61 2.66
CA THR A 55 6.88 2.04 2.36
C THR A 55 5.57 2.60 2.93
N LEU A 56 4.49 1.82 2.90
CA LEU A 56 3.22 2.22 3.54
C LEU A 56 3.38 2.33 5.06
N ASP A 57 4.00 1.34 5.70
CA ASP A 57 4.24 1.35 7.16
C ASP A 57 5.16 2.51 7.58
N MET A 58 6.26 2.72 6.87
CA MET A 58 7.28 3.69 7.27
C MET A 58 6.96 5.11 6.85
N GLY A 59 6.30 5.30 5.71
CA GLY A 59 6.04 6.63 5.15
C GLY A 59 4.60 7.07 5.38
N VAL A 60 3.65 6.24 4.97
CA VAL A 60 2.22 6.60 4.87
C VAL A 60 1.51 6.55 6.24
N LEU A 61 1.88 5.60 7.11
CA LEU A 61 1.37 5.46 8.48
C LEU A 61 2.53 5.41 9.49
N HIS A 62 3.41 6.41 9.45
CA HIS A 62 4.61 6.39 10.29
C HIS A 62 4.27 6.45 11.78
N GLN A 63 4.54 5.35 12.50
CA GLN A 63 4.33 5.24 13.95
C GLN A 63 2.90 5.64 14.35
N GLY A 64 1.92 5.27 13.53
CA GLY A 64 0.50 5.58 13.76
C GLY A 64 0.10 7.02 13.47
N SER A 65 0.99 7.87 12.94
CA SER A 65 0.64 9.23 12.51
C SER A 65 -0.04 9.21 11.14
N LEU A 66 -1.16 9.92 11.03
CA LEU A 66 -1.85 10.13 9.76
C LEU A 66 -1.27 11.35 9.03
N TYR A 67 -1.02 11.19 7.74
CA TYR A 67 -0.59 12.26 6.84
C TYR A 67 -1.62 12.47 5.74
N THR A 68 -1.47 13.55 4.96
CA THR A 68 -2.44 13.84 3.90
C THR A 68 -2.47 12.76 2.82
N VAL A 69 -1.39 11.99 2.64
CA VAL A 69 -1.37 10.85 1.69
C VAL A 69 -2.06 9.59 2.23
N THR A 70 -2.33 9.50 3.54
CA THR A 70 -2.84 8.26 4.15
C THR A 70 -4.21 7.89 3.62
N ALA A 71 -5.13 8.85 3.51
CA ALA A 71 -6.48 8.61 3.01
C ALA A 71 -6.51 8.06 1.57
N PRO A 72 -5.88 8.71 0.55
CA PRO A 72 -5.88 8.16 -0.81
C PRO A 72 -5.13 6.83 -0.92
N ALA A 73 -4.04 6.62 -0.17
CA ALA A 73 -3.36 5.33 -0.13
C ALA A 73 -4.25 4.22 0.46
N ALA A 74 -4.99 4.50 1.53
CA ALA A 74 -5.92 3.56 2.13
C ALA A 74 -7.06 3.16 1.20
N LEU A 75 -7.62 4.12 0.45
CA LEU A 75 -8.62 3.84 -0.59
C LEU A 75 -8.06 2.92 -1.67
N PHE A 76 -6.81 3.11 -2.08
CA PHE A 76 -6.18 2.24 -3.08
C PHE A 76 -6.01 0.82 -2.54
N VAL A 77 -5.45 0.68 -1.33
CA VAL A 77 -5.25 -0.63 -0.69
C VAL A 77 -6.57 -1.38 -0.53
N ALA A 78 -7.63 -0.70 -0.09
CA ALA A 78 -8.96 -1.30 0.00
C ALA A 78 -9.47 -1.78 -1.38
N ALA A 79 -9.24 -1.00 -2.43
CA ALA A 79 -9.71 -1.32 -3.78
C ALA A 79 -8.98 -2.51 -4.43
N ILE A 80 -7.82 -2.94 -3.90
CA ILE A 80 -7.06 -4.09 -4.41
C ILE A 80 -7.20 -5.35 -3.57
N LEU A 81 -8.00 -5.36 -2.50
CA LEU A 81 -8.13 -6.51 -1.59
C LEU A 81 -8.59 -7.79 -2.30
N ASP A 82 -9.44 -7.68 -3.31
CA ASP A 82 -9.94 -8.80 -4.10
C ASP A 82 -9.02 -9.19 -5.28
N HIS A 83 -7.89 -8.49 -5.46
CA HIS A 83 -6.95 -8.81 -6.52
C HIS A 83 -6.34 -10.23 -6.29
N PRO A 84 -6.16 -11.05 -7.34
CA PRO A 84 -5.62 -12.41 -7.20
C PRO A 84 -4.26 -12.47 -6.49
N MET A 85 -3.43 -11.44 -6.66
CA MET A 85 -2.12 -11.33 -6.00
C MET A 85 -2.20 -11.18 -4.48
N GLY A 86 -3.37 -10.81 -3.94
CA GLY A 86 -3.62 -10.84 -2.50
C GLY A 86 -3.53 -12.24 -1.88
N LEU A 87 -3.55 -13.32 -2.68
CA LEU A 87 -3.38 -14.70 -2.21
C LEU A 87 -1.91 -15.14 -2.12
N ALA A 88 -0.97 -14.38 -2.69
CA ALA A 88 0.44 -14.71 -2.57
C ALA A 88 0.93 -14.58 -1.13
N GLU A 89 1.95 -15.35 -0.79
CA GLU A 89 2.64 -15.24 0.50
C GLU A 89 3.31 -13.86 0.62
N HIS A 90 3.17 -13.27 1.80
CA HIS A 90 3.84 -12.02 2.17
C HIS A 90 5.18 -12.34 2.83
N GLU A 91 6.24 -11.75 2.28
CA GLU A 91 7.58 -11.80 2.88
C GLU A 91 7.77 -10.56 3.76
N GLY A 92 8.26 -10.73 4.99
CA GLY A 92 8.54 -9.61 5.88
C GLY A 92 9.75 -8.81 5.38
N HIS A 93 9.59 -7.50 5.21
CA HIS A 93 10.68 -6.64 4.72
C HIS A 93 11.69 -6.31 5.82
N PHE A 94 11.16 -6.08 7.03
CA PHE A 94 11.95 -5.67 8.17
C PHE A 94 12.22 -6.84 9.11
N PRO A 95 13.38 -6.84 9.81
CA PRO A 95 13.69 -7.88 10.80
C PRO A 95 12.66 -8.01 11.94
N TRP A 96 11.85 -6.97 12.17
CA TRP A 96 10.81 -6.93 13.18
C TRP A 96 9.39 -7.19 12.62
N ASP A 97 9.24 -7.49 11.34
CA ASP A 97 8.01 -8.09 10.80
C ASP A 97 8.05 -9.61 11.02
N ASP A 98 8.13 -10.02 12.30
CA ASP A 98 8.26 -11.41 12.75
C ASP A 98 6.92 -12.12 12.99
N GLY A 99 5.84 -11.54 12.45
CA GLY A 99 4.51 -12.12 12.49
C GLY A 99 4.46 -13.49 11.79
N PRO A 100 3.42 -14.31 12.07
CA PRO A 100 3.27 -15.59 11.41
C PRO A 100 3.15 -15.42 9.88
N PRO A 101 3.53 -16.45 9.09
CA PRO A 101 3.32 -16.45 7.65
C PRO A 101 1.87 -16.09 7.33
N ARG A 102 1.69 -15.15 6.41
CA ARG A 102 0.39 -14.59 6.05
C ARG A 102 0.34 -14.24 4.57
N THR A 103 -0.85 -14.16 4.01
CA THR A 103 -1.00 -13.69 2.64
C THR A 103 -0.83 -12.17 2.57
N LEU A 104 -0.51 -11.64 1.38
CA LEU A 104 -0.51 -10.21 1.14
C LEU A 104 -1.84 -9.57 1.55
N ARG A 105 -2.99 -10.20 1.22
CA ARG A 105 -4.31 -9.70 1.63
C ARG A 105 -4.43 -9.55 3.14
N ALA A 106 -3.96 -10.54 3.91
CA ALA A 106 -3.98 -10.46 5.36
C ALA A 106 -3.08 -9.32 5.89
N ALA A 107 -1.91 -9.13 5.29
CA ALA A 107 -1.00 -8.02 5.63
C ALA A 107 -1.64 -6.65 5.34
N LEU A 108 -2.26 -6.49 4.16
CA LEU A 108 -2.95 -5.26 3.76
C LEU A 108 -4.17 -4.94 4.65
N LEU A 109 -4.94 -5.96 5.04
CA LEU A 109 -6.03 -5.81 6.01
C LEU A 109 -5.51 -5.38 7.39
N GLY A 110 -4.37 -5.94 7.82
CA GLY A 110 -3.69 -5.52 9.05
C GLY A 110 -3.30 -4.04 8.99
N TRP A 111 -2.71 -3.60 7.88
CA TRP A 111 -2.34 -2.20 7.67
C TRP A 111 -3.57 -1.26 7.66
N LEU A 112 -4.66 -1.63 6.97
CA LEU A 112 -5.92 -0.88 7.01
C LEU A 112 -6.52 -0.80 8.42
N GLY A 113 -6.38 -1.87 9.21
CA GLY A 113 -6.76 -1.89 10.62
C GLY A 113 -5.99 -0.85 11.43
N GLN A 114 -4.66 -0.78 11.26
CA GLN A 114 -3.84 0.23 11.93
C GLN A 114 -4.21 1.66 11.51
N VAL A 115 -4.51 1.89 10.22
CA VAL A 115 -5.02 3.20 9.75
C VAL A 115 -6.32 3.56 10.48
N ALA A 116 -7.25 2.61 10.63
CA ALA A 116 -8.52 2.84 11.31
C ALA A 116 -8.33 3.12 12.80
N GLU A 117 -7.43 2.40 13.48
CA GLU A 117 -7.08 2.64 14.89
C GLU A 117 -6.46 4.03 15.08
N SER A 118 -5.58 4.45 14.18
CA SER A 118 -4.97 5.80 14.20
C SER A 118 -5.97 6.95 13.96
N ALA A 119 -7.17 6.65 13.41
CA ALA A 119 -8.20 7.64 13.12
C ALA A 119 -9.31 7.72 14.19
N ALA A 120 -9.29 6.83 15.19
CA ALA A 120 -10.29 6.74 16.27
C ALA A 120 -10.03 7.75 17.41
#